data_AF-A0A8S4NYA0-F1
#
_entry.id   AF-A0A8S4NYA0-F1
#
_cell.length_a   1.000
_cell.length_b   1.000
_cell.length_c   1.000
_cell.angle_alpha   90.00
_cell.angle_beta   90.00
_cell.angle_gamma   90.00
#
_symmetry.space_group_name_H-M   'P 1'
#
loop_
_entity.id
_entity.type
_entity.pdbx_description
1 polymer ?
#
loop_
_entity_poly.entity_id
_entity_poly.type
_entity_poly.pdbx_seq_one_letter_code
_entity_poly.pdbx_strand_id
1 'polypeptide(L)'
;MNYNEKSSGDKMKDDWFERLQKLQVTRADMNSLIMNYLVTEGFREAAEKFKMESGIQPNIDLDTLDERIKIRDAIQRGKIEEAISLVNNLQPELLDNDRYLFFHLQQQHLIELIRDRNIEAALDFAQTHLAERGEENPEILSELERTLALLAFEEPEASPFGELLHPSQRQKVASELNAAILEMENRDSTPKLANLLKLLLWAQDQLDSKKVKYPKMTDLAKGTIDDPK
;
A
#
# COMPACT_ATOMS: atom_id res chain seq x y z
N MET A 1 10.99 53.79 -10.36
CA MET A 1 9.98 52.73 -10.41
C MET A 1 10.73 51.42 -10.60
N ASN A 2 10.76 50.59 -9.56
CA ASN A 2 11.59 49.38 -9.53
C ASN A 2 10.88 48.29 -10.36
N TYR A 3 11.35 48.05 -11.58
CA TYR A 3 10.92 46.89 -12.36
C TYR A 3 11.60 45.68 -11.71
N ASN A 4 10.82 44.88 -10.97
CA ASN A 4 11.24 43.57 -10.53
C ASN A 4 11.41 42.70 -11.78
N GLU A 5 12.65 42.57 -12.28
CA GLU A 5 13.00 41.55 -13.26
C GLU A 5 12.82 40.19 -12.58
N LYS A 6 11.70 39.52 -12.85
CA LYS A 6 11.47 38.14 -12.42
C LYS A 6 12.63 37.26 -12.92
N SER A 7 13.17 36.43 -12.04
CA SER A 7 14.22 35.48 -12.36
C SER A 7 13.79 34.56 -13.52
N SER A 8 14.74 34.06 -14.32
CA SER A 8 14.46 33.10 -15.40
C SER A 8 13.78 31.83 -14.90
N GLY A 9 14.00 31.46 -13.63
CA GLY A 9 13.31 30.36 -12.95
C GLY A 9 11.83 30.67 -12.67
N ASP A 10 11.51 31.89 -12.23
CA ASP A 10 10.13 32.32 -11.96
C ASP A 10 9.28 32.31 -13.23
N LYS A 11 9.86 32.75 -14.35
CA LYS A 11 9.16 32.78 -15.65
C LYS A 11 8.85 31.38 -16.17
N MET A 12 9.72 30.41 -15.91
CA MET A 12 9.51 29.01 -16.31
C MET A 12 8.42 28.34 -15.47
N LYS A 13 8.39 28.66 -14.17
CA LYS A 13 7.35 28.19 -13.25
C LYS A 13 5.98 28.79 -13.62
N ASP A 14 5.93 30.08 -13.93
CA ASP A 14 4.70 30.74 -14.38
C ASP A 14 4.14 30.10 -15.68
N ASP A 15 4.98 29.86 -16.70
CA ASP A 15 4.56 29.17 -17.94
C ASP A 15 4.09 27.73 -17.67
N TRP A 16 4.73 27.03 -16.73
CA TRP A 16 4.29 25.70 -16.30
C TRP A 16 2.90 25.74 -15.68
N PHE A 17 2.63 26.67 -14.77
CA PHE A 17 1.30 26.81 -14.15
C PHE A 17 0.24 27.27 -15.14
N GLU A 18 0.57 28.13 -16.10
CA GLU A 18 -0.37 28.49 -17.18
C GLU A 18 -0.74 27.28 -18.03
N ARG A 19 0.22 26.41 -18.36
CA ARG A 19 -0.05 25.16 -19.07
C ARG A 19 -0.87 24.19 -18.22
N LEU A 20 -0.59 24.11 -16.92
CA LEU A 20 -1.34 23.27 -15.99
C LEU A 20 -2.80 23.74 -15.88
N GLN A 21 -3.05 25.05 -15.79
CA GLN A 21 -4.39 25.62 -15.74
C GLN A 21 -5.19 25.42 -17.03
N LYS A 22 -4.51 25.25 -18.18
CA LYS A 22 -5.17 24.89 -19.45
C LYS A 22 -5.71 23.45 -19.44
N LEU A 23 -5.18 22.57 -18.58
CA LEU A 23 -5.72 21.22 -18.41
C LEU A 23 -7.02 21.29 -17.62
N GLN A 24 -8.11 20.89 -18.25
CA GLN A 24 -9.43 20.84 -17.63
C GLN A 24 -9.61 19.47 -16.96
N VAL A 25 -9.27 19.38 -15.67
CA VAL A 25 -9.64 18.24 -14.83
C VAL A 25 -10.94 18.60 -14.11
N THR A 26 -12.01 17.87 -14.41
CA THR A 26 -13.31 18.16 -13.80
C THR A 26 -13.40 17.58 -12.40
N ARG A 27 -14.31 18.12 -11.59
CA ARG A 27 -14.65 17.52 -10.28
C ARG A 27 -15.15 16.08 -10.43
N ALA A 28 -15.84 15.76 -11.53
CA ALA A 28 -16.30 14.40 -11.79
C ALA A 28 -15.13 13.43 -12.03
N ASP A 29 -14.06 13.86 -12.69
CA ASP A 29 -12.85 13.06 -12.88
C ASP A 29 -12.17 12.76 -11.55
N MET A 30 -12.02 13.79 -10.69
CA MET A 30 -11.47 13.63 -9.35
C MET A 30 -12.32 12.69 -8.49
N ASN A 31 -13.64 12.88 -8.51
CA ASN A 31 -14.55 12.01 -7.76
C ASN A 31 -14.50 10.56 -8.28
N SER A 32 -14.33 10.35 -9.59
CA SER A 32 -14.19 9.02 -10.18
C SER A 32 -12.89 8.34 -9.74
N LEU A 33 -11.79 9.09 -9.61
CA LEU A 33 -10.53 8.58 -9.07
C LEU A 33 -10.66 8.19 -7.59
N ILE A 34 -11.33 9.02 -6.78
CA ILE A 34 -11.58 8.72 -5.37
C ILE A 34 -12.47 7.48 -5.25
N MET A 35 -13.56 7.41 -6.01
CA MET A 35 -14.44 6.24 -6.03
C MET A 35 -13.68 4.96 -6.41
N ASN A 36 -12.85 5.02 -7.45
CA ASN A 36 -12.01 3.90 -7.84
C ASN A 36 -11.08 3.46 -6.69
N TYR A 37 -10.43 4.40 -6.01
CA TYR A 37 -9.58 4.10 -4.86
C TYR A 37 -10.35 3.42 -3.73
N LEU A 38 -11.50 3.98 -3.32
CA LEU A 38 -12.30 3.42 -2.24
C LEU A 38 -12.77 1.99 -2.53
N VAL A 39 -13.14 1.73 -3.78
CA VAL A 39 -13.60 0.41 -4.23
C VAL A 39 -12.43 -0.59 -4.34
N THR A 40 -11.31 -0.20 -4.95
CA THR A 40 -10.14 -1.07 -5.13
C THR A 40 -9.51 -1.45 -3.79
N GLU A 41 -9.42 -0.52 -2.83
CA GLU A 41 -8.91 -0.80 -1.48
C GLU A 41 -9.93 -1.50 -0.56
N GLY A 42 -11.20 -1.62 -0.98
CA GLY A 42 -12.27 -2.26 -0.20
C GLY A 42 -12.86 -1.40 0.92
N PHE A 43 -12.81 -0.07 0.83
CA PHE A 43 -13.45 0.86 1.77
C PHE A 43 -14.95 1.02 1.46
N ARG A 44 -15.76 -0.02 1.66
CA ARG A 44 -17.20 -0.03 1.32
C ARG A 44 -17.99 1.10 1.95
N GLU A 45 -17.94 1.29 3.26
CA GLU A 45 -18.73 2.33 3.94
C GLU A 45 -18.40 3.74 3.40
N ALA A 46 -17.11 3.98 3.13
CA ALA A 46 -16.68 5.23 2.53
C ALA A 46 -17.17 5.35 1.08
N ALA A 47 -17.11 4.29 0.29
CA ALA A 47 -17.62 4.27 -1.09
C ALA A 47 -19.14 4.51 -1.14
N GLU A 48 -19.92 3.94 -0.21
CA GLU A 48 -21.37 4.14 -0.11
C GLU A 48 -21.72 5.59 0.23
N LYS A 49 -21.09 6.15 1.26
CA LYS A 49 -21.28 7.57 1.64
C LYS A 49 -20.83 8.50 0.51
N PHE A 50 -19.68 8.20 -0.09
CA PHE A 50 -19.14 8.99 -1.19
C PHE A 50 -20.03 8.93 -2.44
N LYS A 51 -20.66 7.79 -2.73
CA LYS A 51 -21.67 7.65 -3.80
C LYS A 51 -22.86 8.57 -3.55
N MET A 52 -23.39 8.61 -2.32
CA MET A 52 -24.53 9.46 -1.97
C MET A 52 -24.21 10.95 -2.11
N GLU A 53 -23.02 11.37 -1.70
CA GLU A 53 -22.61 12.78 -1.74
C GLU A 53 -22.16 13.26 -3.13
N SER A 54 -21.40 12.43 -3.85
CA SER A 54 -20.80 12.80 -5.14
C SER A 54 -21.66 12.49 -6.35
N GLY A 55 -22.65 11.59 -6.21
CA GLY A 55 -23.46 11.06 -7.31
C GLY A 55 -22.72 10.11 -8.26
N ILE A 56 -21.43 9.84 -8.03
CA ILE A 56 -20.64 8.92 -8.85
C ILE A 56 -21.01 7.47 -8.50
N GLN A 57 -21.26 6.66 -9.52
CA GLN A 57 -21.49 5.23 -9.33
C GLN A 57 -20.18 4.44 -9.35
N PRO A 58 -20.02 3.44 -8.47
CA PRO A 58 -18.90 2.51 -8.54
C PRO A 58 -19.02 1.63 -9.80
N ASN A 59 -17.87 1.22 -10.35
CA ASN A 59 -17.82 0.36 -11.54
C ASN A 59 -18.04 -1.13 -11.22
N ILE A 60 -18.18 -1.46 -9.94
CA ILE A 60 -18.48 -2.81 -9.47
C ILE A 60 -19.60 -2.74 -8.45
N ASP A 61 -20.26 -3.86 -8.25
CA ASP A 61 -21.20 -4.02 -7.14
C ASP A 61 -20.46 -4.02 -5.80
N LEU A 62 -20.88 -3.13 -4.90
CA LEU A 62 -20.26 -2.96 -3.59
C LEU A 62 -20.47 -4.19 -2.69
N ASP A 63 -21.50 -4.99 -2.94
CA ASP A 63 -21.73 -6.24 -2.22
C ASP A 63 -20.61 -7.27 -2.47
N THR A 64 -19.94 -7.19 -3.63
CA THR A 64 -18.78 -8.04 -3.92
C THR A 64 -17.54 -7.71 -3.08
N LEU A 65 -17.58 -6.60 -2.33
CA LEU A 65 -16.49 -6.20 -1.43
C LEU A 65 -16.53 -6.94 -0.09
N ASP A 66 -17.65 -7.56 0.30
CA ASP A 66 -17.85 -8.08 1.66
C ASP A 66 -16.81 -9.11 2.08
N GLU A 67 -16.50 -10.07 1.22
CA GLU A 67 -15.50 -11.09 1.53
C GLU A 67 -14.09 -10.48 1.67
N ARG A 68 -13.74 -9.52 0.81
CA ARG A 68 -12.44 -8.81 0.90
C ARG A 68 -12.35 -7.94 2.15
N ILE A 69 -13.46 -7.34 2.58
CA ILE A 69 -13.53 -6.57 3.82
C ILE A 69 -13.32 -7.48 5.02
N LYS A 70 -13.98 -8.63 5.07
CA LYS A 70 -13.80 -9.60 6.17
C LYS A 70 -12.34 -10.05 6.27
N ILE A 71 -11.71 -10.37 5.13
CA ILE A 71 -10.29 -10.74 5.07
C ILE A 71 -9.40 -9.62 5.61
N ARG A 72 -9.59 -8.39 5.12
CA ARG A 72 -8.82 -7.22 5.57
C ARG A 72 -9.01 -6.95 7.05
N ASP A 73 -10.24 -7.01 7.55
CA ASP A 73 -10.57 -6.79 8.96
C ASP A 73 -9.93 -7.86 9.86
N ALA A 74 -9.89 -9.12 9.42
CA ALA A 74 -9.20 -10.18 10.12
C ALA A 74 -7.70 -9.88 10.25
N ILE A 75 -7.04 -9.45 9.17
CA ILE A 75 -5.62 -9.05 9.20
C ILE A 75 -5.40 -7.83 10.10
N GLN A 76 -6.22 -6.80 9.95
CA GLN A 76 -6.12 -5.59 10.75
C GLN A 76 -6.36 -5.85 12.24
N ARG A 77 -7.09 -6.91 12.61
CA ARG A 77 -7.27 -7.35 14.01
C ARG A 77 -6.22 -8.35 14.50
N GLY A 78 -5.25 -8.72 13.67
CA GLY A 78 -4.21 -9.71 14.00
C GLY A 78 -4.68 -11.17 13.91
N LYS A 79 -5.89 -11.42 13.39
CA LYS A 79 -6.45 -12.77 13.24
C LYS A 79 -6.04 -13.40 11.91
N ILE A 80 -4.75 -13.71 11.79
CA ILE A 80 -4.17 -14.10 10.50
C ILE A 80 -4.65 -15.48 10.03
N GLU A 81 -4.85 -16.43 10.94
CA GLU A 81 -5.38 -17.76 10.58
C GLU A 81 -6.82 -17.69 10.06
N GLU A 82 -7.64 -16.79 10.63
CA GLU A 82 -8.98 -16.49 10.13
C GLU A 82 -8.91 -15.92 8.72
N ALA A 83 -7.98 -14.98 8.48
CA ALA A 83 -7.76 -14.39 7.15
C ALA A 83 -7.34 -15.45 6.11
N ILE A 84 -6.39 -16.35 6.45
CA ILE A 84 -5.96 -17.46 5.59
C ILE A 84 -7.14 -18.37 5.24
N SER A 85 -7.97 -18.70 6.24
CA SER A 85 -9.14 -19.55 6.03
C SER A 85 -10.17 -18.88 5.11
N LEU A 86 -10.44 -17.59 5.30
CA LEU A 86 -11.33 -16.82 4.44
C LEU A 86 -10.81 -16.73 3.00
N VAL A 87 -9.50 -16.53 2.82
CA VAL A 87 -8.86 -16.52 1.49
C VAL A 87 -8.98 -17.87 0.81
N ASN A 88 -8.69 -18.98 1.49
CA ASN A 88 -8.80 -20.31 0.90
C ASN A 88 -10.25 -20.66 0.54
N ASN A 89 -11.24 -20.13 1.25
CA ASN A 89 -12.65 -20.27 0.89
C ASN A 89 -13.03 -19.45 -0.34
N LEU A 90 -12.47 -18.24 -0.49
CA LEU A 90 -12.74 -17.34 -1.60
C LEU A 90 -12.00 -17.75 -2.87
N GLN A 91 -10.71 -18.06 -2.75
CA GLN A 91 -9.78 -18.40 -3.82
C GLN A 91 -8.81 -19.51 -3.36
N PRO A 92 -9.20 -20.79 -3.50
CA PRO A 92 -8.44 -21.92 -2.93
C PRO A 92 -6.99 -22.03 -3.42
N GLU A 93 -6.72 -21.64 -4.67
CA GLU A 93 -5.40 -21.80 -5.29
C GLU A 93 -4.47 -20.58 -5.08
N LEU A 94 -4.95 -19.49 -4.45
CA LEU A 94 -4.17 -18.25 -4.37
C LEU A 94 -2.86 -18.42 -3.61
N LEU A 95 -2.93 -18.98 -2.41
CA LEU A 95 -1.78 -19.13 -1.52
C LEU A 95 -0.84 -20.26 -1.96
N ASP A 96 -1.35 -21.22 -2.73
CA ASP A 96 -0.55 -22.29 -3.34
C ASP A 96 0.29 -21.75 -4.52
N ASN A 97 -0.30 -20.84 -5.30
CA ASN A 97 0.36 -20.21 -6.45
C ASN A 97 1.33 -19.10 -6.03
N ASP A 98 1.01 -18.34 -4.97
CA ASP A 98 1.86 -17.27 -4.44
C ASP A 98 2.46 -17.65 -3.07
N ARG A 99 3.59 -18.34 -3.13
CA ARG A 99 4.32 -18.79 -1.94
C ARG A 99 4.89 -17.63 -1.11
N TYR A 100 5.19 -16.49 -1.74
CA TYR A 100 5.72 -15.31 -1.04
C TYR A 100 4.62 -14.63 -0.23
N LEU A 101 3.44 -14.45 -0.82
CA LEU A 101 2.27 -13.93 -0.11
C LEU A 101 1.91 -14.82 1.09
N PHE A 102 1.92 -16.14 0.89
CA PHE A 102 1.66 -17.06 1.98
C PHE A 102 2.73 -16.97 3.08
N PHE A 103 4.00 -16.81 2.73
CA PHE A 103 5.06 -16.52 3.71
C PHE A 103 4.79 -15.22 4.48
N HIS A 104 4.43 -14.11 3.82
CA HIS A 104 4.15 -12.85 4.51
C HIS A 104 2.96 -12.95 5.48
N LEU A 105 1.94 -13.74 5.15
CA LEU A 105 0.85 -14.05 6.08
C LEU A 105 1.37 -14.84 7.29
N GLN A 106 2.17 -15.89 7.08
CA GLN A 106 2.74 -16.66 8.19
C GLN A 106 3.70 -15.82 9.05
N GLN A 107 4.51 -14.97 8.44
CA GLN A 107 5.37 -14.01 9.13
C GLN A 107 4.52 -13.03 9.95
N GLN A 108 3.41 -12.53 9.41
CA GLN A 108 2.49 -11.68 10.17
C GLN A 108 1.92 -12.42 11.37
N HIS A 109 1.52 -13.69 11.22
CA HIS A 109 1.05 -14.51 12.34
C HIS A 109 2.12 -14.64 13.43
N LEU A 110 3.38 -14.90 13.06
CA LEU A 110 4.50 -14.92 13.99
C LEU A 110 4.66 -13.57 14.72
N ILE A 111 4.54 -12.45 14.02
CA ILE A 111 4.57 -11.11 14.62
C ILE A 111 3.45 -10.92 15.64
N GLU A 112 2.24 -11.44 15.36
CA GLU A 112 1.12 -11.38 16.31
C GLU A 112 1.39 -12.24 17.56
N LEU A 113 1.97 -13.44 17.42
CA LEU A 113 2.39 -14.27 18.57
C LEU A 113 3.44 -13.56 19.45
N ILE A 114 4.39 -12.87 18.81
CA ILE A 114 5.40 -12.06 19.50
C ILE A 114 4.74 -10.89 20.25
N ARG A 115 3.78 -10.21 19.62
CA ARG A 115 3.02 -9.11 20.23
C ARG A 115 2.25 -9.57 21.47
N ASP A 116 1.67 -10.77 21.42
CA ASP A 116 0.96 -11.39 22.55
C ASP A 116 1.91 -11.97 23.62
N ARG A 117 3.23 -11.81 23.46
CA ARG A 117 4.29 -12.35 24.33
C ARG A 117 4.23 -13.88 24.48
N ASN A 118 3.65 -14.58 23.49
CA ASN A 118 3.60 -16.03 23.47
C ASN A 118 4.84 -16.60 22.77
N ILE A 119 5.98 -16.53 23.47
CA ILE A 119 7.30 -16.89 22.95
C ILE A 119 7.39 -18.38 22.57
N GLU A 120 6.77 -19.26 23.37
CA GLU A 120 6.79 -20.71 23.11
C GLU A 120 6.09 -21.03 21.79
N ALA A 121 4.87 -20.51 21.58
CA ALA A 121 4.14 -20.71 20.33
C ALA A 121 4.85 -20.05 19.13
N ALA A 122 5.44 -18.86 19.32
CA ALA A 122 6.19 -18.18 18.27
C ALA A 122 7.40 -19.01 17.80
N LEU A 123 8.16 -19.59 18.73
CA LEU A 123 9.31 -20.44 18.40
C LEU A 123 8.89 -21.75 17.74
N ASP A 124 7.86 -22.41 18.28
CA ASP A 124 7.32 -23.65 17.69
C ASP A 124 6.83 -23.40 16.26
N PHE A 125 6.07 -22.32 16.04
CA PHE A 125 5.56 -21.94 14.73
C PHE A 125 6.69 -21.64 13.73
N ALA A 126 7.70 -20.87 14.14
CA ALA A 126 8.83 -20.54 13.28
C ALA A 126 9.62 -21.79 12.86
N GLN A 127 9.86 -22.72 13.78
CA GLN A 127 10.58 -23.97 13.50
C GLN A 127 9.79 -24.91 12.59
N THR A 128 8.48 -25.02 12.81
CA THR A 128 7.62 -25.96 12.08
C THR A 128 7.21 -25.47 10.69
N HIS A 129 6.96 -24.17 10.51
CA HIS A 129 6.35 -23.64 9.29
C HIS A 129 7.28 -22.76 8.44
N LEU A 130 8.31 -22.15 9.04
CA LEU A 130 9.12 -21.11 8.37
C LEU A 130 10.59 -21.51 8.16
N ALA A 131 11.12 -22.47 8.92
CA ALA A 131 12.53 -22.86 8.87
C ALA A 131 12.97 -23.37 7.48
N GLU A 132 12.22 -24.32 6.89
CA GLU A 132 12.54 -24.88 5.57
C GLU A 132 12.53 -23.81 4.46
N ARG A 133 11.65 -22.80 4.57
CA ARG A 133 11.53 -21.73 3.57
C ARG A 133 12.66 -20.72 3.63
N GLY A 134 13.21 -20.47 4.82
CA GLY A 134 14.41 -19.64 4.98
C GLY A 134 15.64 -20.28 4.34
N GLU A 135 15.73 -21.61 4.32
CA GLU A 135 16.87 -22.31 3.70
C GLU A 135 16.84 -22.22 2.16
N GLU A 136 15.65 -22.17 1.56
CA GLU A 136 15.48 -22.11 0.10
C GLU A 136 15.71 -20.70 -0.48
N ASN A 137 15.44 -19.64 0.29
CA ASN A 137 15.54 -18.26 -0.20
C ASN A 137 16.22 -17.31 0.80
N PRO A 138 17.38 -16.72 0.43
CA PRO A 138 18.11 -15.76 1.26
C PRO A 138 17.30 -14.51 1.68
N GLU A 139 16.38 -14.03 0.85
CA GLU A 139 15.54 -12.87 1.18
C GLU A 139 14.53 -13.20 2.29
N ILE A 140 13.88 -14.36 2.17
CA ILE A 140 12.96 -14.91 3.18
C ILE A 140 13.69 -15.13 4.51
N LEU A 141 14.92 -15.67 4.44
CA LEU A 141 15.75 -15.85 5.63
C LEU A 141 16.02 -14.53 6.34
N SER A 142 16.43 -13.50 5.60
CA SER A 142 16.70 -12.18 6.20
C SER A 142 15.46 -11.59 6.88
N GLU A 143 14.29 -11.73 6.26
CA GLU A 143 13.02 -11.29 6.85
C GLU A 143 12.63 -12.09 8.11
N LEU A 144 12.85 -13.41 8.09
CA LEU A 144 12.61 -14.29 9.23
C LEU A 144 13.54 -13.97 10.40
N GLU A 145 14.83 -13.77 10.14
CA GLU A 145 15.83 -13.38 11.14
C GLU A 145 15.46 -12.05 11.81
N ARG A 146 15.03 -11.05 11.03
CA ARG A 146 14.55 -9.76 11.57
C ARG A 146 13.34 -9.94 12.49
N THR A 147 12.43 -10.84 12.12
CA THR A 147 11.21 -11.13 12.91
C THR A 147 11.57 -11.86 14.20
N LEU A 148 12.43 -12.88 14.13
CA LEU A 148 12.88 -13.64 15.29
C LEU A 148 13.77 -12.82 16.23
N ALA A 149 14.52 -11.86 15.69
CA ALA A 149 15.32 -10.95 16.51
C ALA A 149 14.48 -10.17 17.52
N LEU A 150 13.18 -9.93 17.25
CA LEU A 150 12.24 -9.31 18.20
C LEU A 150 12.14 -10.10 19.52
N LEU A 151 12.28 -11.43 19.48
CA LEU A 151 12.23 -12.31 20.65
C LEU A 151 13.43 -12.11 21.59
N ALA A 152 14.54 -11.55 21.10
CA ALA A 152 15.75 -11.32 21.90
C ALA A 152 15.67 -10.07 22.78
N PHE A 153 14.62 -9.24 22.64
CA PHE A 153 14.44 -8.01 23.39
C PHE A 153 13.30 -8.15 24.41
N GLU A 154 13.50 -7.63 25.62
CA GLU A 154 12.47 -7.59 26.68
C GLU A 154 11.27 -6.71 26.28
N GLU A 155 11.55 -5.66 25.52
CA GLU A 155 10.60 -4.75 24.87
C GLU A 155 10.79 -4.82 23.33
N PRO A 156 10.03 -5.68 22.64
CA PRO A 156 10.15 -5.86 21.18
C PRO A 156 9.95 -4.57 20.38
N GLU A 157 9.15 -3.63 20.86
CA GLU A 157 8.89 -2.33 20.24
C GLU A 157 10.10 -1.40 20.26
N ALA A 158 10.99 -1.54 21.25
CA ALA A 158 12.22 -0.76 21.36
C ALA A 158 13.37 -1.35 20.53
N SER A 159 13.15 -2.49 19.88
CA SER A 159 14.16 -3.13 19.04
C SER A 159 14.39 -2.34 17.74
N PRO A 160 15.53 -2.58 17.06
CA PRO A 160 15.77 -2.04 15.71
C PRO A 160 14.71 -2.42 14.68
N PHE A 161 13.91 -3.46 14.96
CA PHE A 161 12.86 -3.98 14.09
C PHE A 161 11.45 -3.75 14.65
N GLY A 162 11.30 -2.88 15.65
CA GLY A 162 10.00 -2.55 16.25
C GLY A 162 8.97 -2.05 15.24
N GLU A 163 9.42 -1.57 14.07
CA GLU A 163 8.55 -1.20 12.95
C GLU A 163 7.62 -2.33 12.48
N LEU A 164 8.06 -3.59 12.61
CA LEU A 164 7.26 -4.78 12.27
C LEU A 164 6.03 -4.92 13.17
N LEU A 165 6.08 -4.36 14.38
CA LEU A 165 4.96 -4.37 15.33
C LEU A 165 3.99 -3.20 15.11
N HIS A 166 4.26 -2.27 14.20
CA HIS A 166 3.34 -1.18 13.92
C HIS A 166 2.11 -1.62 13.12
N PRO A 167 0.98 -0.90 13.24
CA PRO A 167 -0.21 -1.14 12.41
C PRO A 167 0.06 -1.05 10.90
N SER A 168 1.09 -0.30 10.49
CA SER A 168 1.52 -0.20 9.08
C SER A 168 1.93 -1.56 8.49
N GLN A 169 2.49 -2.45 9.29
CA GLN A 169 2.87 -3.79 8.84
C GLN A 169 1.63 -4.64 8.52
N ARG A 170 0.62 -4.63 9.40
CA ARG A 170 -0.69 -5.27 9.12
C ARG A 170 -1.34 -4.69 7.86
N GLN A 171 -1.26 -3.36 7.67
CA GLN A 171 -1.80 -2.70 6.50
C GLN A 171 -1.07 -3.12 5.21
N LYS A 172 0.26 -3.27 5.26
CA LYS A 172 1.07 -3.75 4.12
C LYS A 172 0.61 -5.14 3.68
N VAL A 173 0.58 -6.10 4.60
CA VAL A 173 0.17 -7.49 4.30
C VAL A 173 -1.28 -7.55 3.80
N ALA A 174 -2.18 -6.76 4.39
CA ALA A 174 -3.56 -6.67 3.92
C ALA A 174 -3.67 -6.10 2.49
N SER A 175 -2.88 -5.10 2.14
CA SER A 175 -2.84 -4.52 0.79
C SER A 175 -2.23 -5.49 -0.23
N GLU A 176 -1.17 -6.23 0.12
CA GLU A 176 -0.58 -7.28 -0.73
C GLU A 176 -1.58 -8.39 -1.03
N LEU A 177 -2.27 -8.89 0.01
CA LEU A 177 -3.30 -9.91 -0.17
C LEU A 177 -4.48 -9.41 -0.99
N ASN A 178 -4.95 -8.17 -0.75
CA ASN A 178 -6.03 -7.58 -1.54
C ASN A 178 -5.64 -7.47 -3.02
N ALA A 179 -4.41 -7.04 -3.31
CA ALA A 179 -3.91 -6.96 -4.68
C ALA A 179 -3.91 -8.34 -5.35
N ALA A 180 -3.41 -9.37 -4.67
CA ALA A 180 -3.35 -10.73 -5.19
C ALA A 180 -4.77 -11.32 -5.45
N ILE A 181 -5.74 -11.06 -4.56
CA ILE A 181 -7.14 -11.45 -4.79
C ILE A 181 -7.70 -10.76 -6.04
N LEU A 182 -7.45 -9.46 -6.21
CA LEU A 182 -7.92 -8.70 -7.38
C LEU A 182 -7.28 -9.20 -8.68
N GLU A 183 -6.01 -9.58 -8.66
CA GLU A 183 -5.32 -10.15 -9.82
C GLU A 183 -5.93 -11.50 -10.25
N MET A 184 -6.26 -12.36 -9.29
CA MET A 184 -6.98 -13.61 -9.56
C MET A 184 -8.39 -13.37 -10.13
N GLU A 185 -9.07 -12.32 -9.68
CA GLU A 185 -10.36 -11.88 -10.23
C GLU A 185 -10.24 -11.17 -11.60
N ASN A 186 -9.02 -11.03 -12.14
CA ASN A 186 -8.70 -10.28 -13.35
C ASN A 186 -9.22 -8.81 -13.28
N ARG A 187 -9.12 -8.21 -12.09
CA ARG A 187 -9.48 -6.82 -11.80
C ARG A 187 -8.21 -5.99 -11.61
N ASP A 188 -8.35 -4.67 -11.76
CA ASP A 188 -7.25 -3.74 -11.48
C ASP A 188 -6.88 -3.79 -9.98
N SER A 189 -5.73 -4.39 -9.66
CA SER A 189 -5.22 -4.53 -8.28
C SER A 189 -4.65 -3.24 -7.70
N THR A 190 -4.32 -2.28 -8.57
CA THR A 190 -3.76 -0.99 -8.18
C THR A 190 -4.75 0.14 -8.47
N PRO A 191 -5.09 0.97 -7.46
CA PRO A 191 -5.94 2.13 -7.69
C PRO A 191 -5.34 3.07 -8.74
N LYS A 192 -6.20 3.64 -9.59
CA LYS A 192 -5.77 4.61 -10.62
C LYS A 192 -5.03 5.80 -10.01
N LEU A 193 -5.46 6.26 -8.83
CA LEU A 193 -4.78 7.31 -8.09
C LEU A 193 -3.34 6.93 -7.74
N ALA A 194 -3.11 5.72 -7.24
CA ALA A 194 -1.77 5.23 -6.94
C ALA A 194 -0.90 5.13 -8.20
N ASN A 195 -1.47 4.67 -9.31
CA ASN A 195 -0.77 4.61 -10.60
C ASN A 195 -0.38 6.00 -11.14
N LEU A 196 -1.26 7.00 -10.98
CA LEU A 196 -0.93 8.39 -11.33
C LEU A 196 0.21 8.94 -10.47
N LEU A 197 0.25 8.65 -9.16
CA LEU A 197 1.35 9.04 -8.28
C LEU A 197 2.66 8.35 -8.65
N LYS A 198 2.63 7.05 -8.95
CA LYS A 198 3.81 6.31 -9.45
C LYS A 198 4.30 6.89 -10.77
N LEU A 199 3.39 7.20 -11.70
CA LEU A 199 3.73 7.81 -12.99
C LEU A 199 4.34 9.20 -12.81
N LEU A 200 3.82 10.01 -11.88
CA LEU A 200 4.40 11.30 -11.53
C LEU A 200 5.83 11.13 -11.03
N LEU A 201 6.06 10.27 -10.02
CA LEU A 201 7.39 10.03 -9.48
C LEU A 201 8.37 9.54 -10.55
N TRP A 202 7.93 8.61 -11.39
CA TRP A 202 8.71 8.11 -12.53
C TRP A 202 9.03 9.23 -13.53
N ALA A 203 8.06 10.07 -13.89
CA ALA A 203 8.28 11.16 -14.82
C ALA A 203 9.31 12.17 -14.27
N GLN A 204 9.24 12.49 -12.98
CA GLN A 204 10.22 13.35 -12.30
C GLN A 204 11.63 12.73 -12.33
N ASP A 205 11.74 11.43 -12.03
CA ASP A 205 13.02 10.69 -12.10
C ASP A 205 13.63 10.68 -13.51
N GLN A 206 12.80 10.52 -14.54
CA GLN A 206 13.25 10.59 -15.94
C GLN A 206 13.71 11.99 -16.35
N LEU A 207 13.05 13.04 -15.86
CA LEU A 207 13.47 14.43 -16.10
C LEU A 207 14.76 14.76 -15.35
N ASP A 208 14.91 14.28 -14.12
CA ASP A 208 16.13 14.41 -13.31
C ASP A 208 17.32 13.72 -14.00
N SER A 209 17.12 12.49 -14.48
CA SER A 209 18.13 11.71 -15.22
C SER A 209 18.61 12.44 -16.49
N LYS A 210 17.72 13.21 -17.13
CA LYS A 210 18.02 14.03 -18.31
C LYS A 210 18.50 15.45 -17.97
N LYS A 211 18.62 15.80 -16.69
CA LYS A 211 19.00 17.12 -16.18
C LYS A 211 18.13 18.26 -16.73
N VAL A 212 16.84 17.97 -16.96
CA VAL A 212 15.87 18.96 -17.39
C VAL A 212 15.45 19.80 -16.18
N LYS A 213 15.36 21.12 -16.35
CA LYS A 213 14.80 21.99 -15.31
C LYS A 213 13.27 21.97 -15.39
N TYR A 214 12.61 21.61 -14.32
CA TYR A 214 11.15 21.61 -14.19
C TYR A 214 10.72 21.89 -12.73
N PRO A 215 9.52 22.43 -12.50
CA PRO A 215 8.96 22.53 -11.14
C PRO A 215 8.69 21.13 -10.59
N LYS A 216 9.35 20.79 -9.48
CA LYS A 216 9.32 19.43 -8.91
C LYS A 216 8.37 19.37 -7.72
N MET A 217 7.45 18.41 -7.72
CA MET A 217 6.62 18.10 -6.56
C MET A 217 7.47 17.36 -5.53
N THR A 218 7.63 17.97 -4.35
CA THR A 218 8.47 17.47 -3.26
C THR A 218 7.65 16.92 -2.09
N ASP A 219 6.43 17.42 -1.90
CA ASP A 219 5.48 16.88 -0.93
C ASP A 219 4.19 16.49 -1.64
N LEU A 220 4.01 15.17 -1.87
CA LEU A 220 2.81 14.63 -2.51
C LEU A 220 1.54 14.83 -1.66
N ALA A 221 1.67 14.84 -0.33
CA ALA A 221 0.53 14.94 0.57
C ALA A 221 -0.03 16.37 0.63
N LYS A 222 0.85 17.37 0.56
CA LYS A 222 0.48 18.79 0.54
C LYS A 222 0.39 19.38 -0.86
N GLY A 223 0.85 18.65 -1.88
CA GLY A 223 0.95 19.15 -3.25
C GLY A 223 1.98 20.27 -3.42
N THR A 224 3.03 20.29 -2.58
CA THR A 224 4.06 21.34 -2.62
C THR A 224 4.96 21.14 -3.84
N ILE A 225 5.12 22.20 -4.64
CA ILE A 225 5.99 22.23 -5.82
C ILE A 225 7.11 23.24 -5.60
N ASP A 226 8.34 22.74 -5.57
CA ASP A 226 9.54 23.54 -5.44
C ASP A 226 10.07 24.02 -6.80
N ASP A 227 10.89 25.07 -6.74
CA ASP A 227 11.51 25.63 -7.92
C ASP A 227 12.49 24.65 -8.58
N PRO A 228 12.65 24.74 -9.92
CA PRO A 228 13.59 23.89 -10.65
C PRO A 228 15.00 24.06 -10.09
N LYS A 229 15.61 22.96 -9.63
CA LYS A 229 17.04 22.95 -9.28
C LYS A 229 17.91 22.96 -10.54
#